data_AF-A0A7Z9E0G8-F1
#
_entry.id   AF-A0A7Z9E0G8-F1
#
_cell.length_a   1.000
_cell.length_b   1.000
_cell.length_c   1.000
_cell.angle_alpha   90.00
_cell.angle_beta   90.00
_cell.angle_gamma   90.00
#
_symmetry.space_group_name_H-M   'P 1'
#
loop_
_entity.id
_entity.type
_entity.pdbx_description
1 polymer ?
#
loop_
_entity_poly.entity_id
_entity_poly.type
_entity_poly.pdbx_seq_one_letter_code
_entity_poly.pdbx_strand_id
1 'polypeptide(L)'
;MEERTYWLAWSQINGVGSISIQRLKQHFQELEIAWKATVNELIEVEGFGKPTAEKIVQQRSQINPQELLEQHTAKNPCFWTPADAEYPRLLLEIPTFPPVLYYRGRVETLENQGVTPTVAIVGTRTPTEYGCRWTRQISTTLTRRGFTIVSGMAAGIDTQAHRSCLEAGGRTIAALGTGVDIAYPKENRQLCEAVINQGLLVSEYPSGTKPNPRHFPQRNRIIAGLSRAVFVMEAPQKSGALITAHVANEFCRDVYVLPGRLDDQNSQGCLKLINGGASLIPVNLDELLEQLGAMPPLDEPQQLSLFEIPVQPAKFIPDLDPELSKVLQALSSEPMGFDQIILDLNLDAGNVSAALLQLELLELVEQLPGMQYRRLT
;
A
#
# COMPACT_ATOMS: atom_id res chain seq x y z
N MET A 1 4.98 -24.32 8.55
CA MET A 1 3.52 -24.24 8.31
C MET A 1 3.27 -23.05 7.40
N GLU A 2 2.14 -22.97 6.69
CA GLU A 2 1.88 -21.79 5.84
C GLU A 2 1.72 -20.53 6.71
N GLU A 3 2.46 -19.47 6.38
CA GLU A 3 2.44 -18.20 7.11
C GLU A 3 1.03 -17.58 7.17
N ARG A 4 0.20 -17.87 6.16
CA ARG A 4 -1.23 -17.61 6.08
C ARG A 4 -1.99 -18.01 7.36
N THR A 5 -1.68 -19.17 7.93
CA THR A 5 -2.33 -19.69 9.15
C THR A 5 -2.15 -18.72 10.31
N TYR A 6 -0.95 -18.16 10.46
CA TYR A 6 -0.63 -17.29 11.58
C TYR A 6 -1.15 -15.86 11.40
N TRP A 7 -1.26 -15.36 10.16
CA TRP A 7 -1.99 -14.11 9.88
C TRP A 7 -3.44 -14.20 10.35
N LEU A 8 -4.13 -15.30 10.02
CA LEU A 8 -5.48 -15.55 10.49
C LEU A 8 -5.52 -15.70 12.02
N ALA A 9 -4.65 -16.51 12.62
CA ALA A 9 -4.66 -16.75 14.06
C ALA A 9 -4.43 -15.46 14.88
N TRP A 10 -3.47 -14.63 14.48
CA TRP A 10 -3.21 -13.34 15.12
C TRP A 10 -4.39 -12.36 14.98
N SER A 11 -5.10 -12.38 13.85
CA SER A 11 -6.29 -11.55 13.64
C SER A 11 -7.45 -11.86 14.62
N GLN A 12 -7.44 -13.05 15.26
CA GLN A 12 -8.46 -13.45 16.24
C GLN A 12 -8.15 -12.99 17.67
N ILE A 13 -6.96 -12.44 17.93
CA ILE A 13 -6.55 -12.04 19.28
C ILE A 13 -7.10 -10.65 19.62
N ASN A 14 -7.89 -10.56 20.69
CA ASN A 14 -8.57 -9.34 21.07
C ASN A 14 -7.61 -8.30 21.64
N GLY A 15 -7.41 -7.22 20.89
CA GLY A 15 -6.48 -6.13 21.22
C GLY A 15 -5.21 -6.15 20.36
N VAL A 16 -5.09 -7.10 19.45
CA VAL A 16 -4.04 -7.13 18.42
C VAL A 16 -4.67 -6.70 17.09
N GLY A 17 -4.36 -5.48 16.66
CA GLY A 17 -4.81 -4.93 15.37
C GLY A 17 -3.79 -5.13 14.25
N SER A 18 -4.10 -4.66 13.04
CA SER A 18 -3.20 -4.79 11.87
C SER A 18 -1.79 -4.25 12.13
N ILE A 19 -1.67 -3.06 12.72
CA ILE A 19 -0.38 -2.45 13.09
C ILE A 19 0.38 -3.34 14.10
N SER A 20 -0.31 -3.91 15.09
CA SER A 20 0.31 -4.79 16.08
C SER A 20 0.85 -6.07 15.44
N ILE A 21 0.11 -6.67 14.49
CA ILE A 21 0.57 -7.87 13.75
C ILE A 21 1.78 -7.54 12.89
N GLN A 22 1.78 -6.37 12.23
CA GLN A 22 2.94 -5.91 11.46
C GLN A 22 4.17 -5.76 12.33
N ARG A 23 4.06 -5.14 13.51
CA ARG A 23 5.18 -5.00 14.46
C ARG A 23 5.70 -6.34 14.94
N LEU A 24 4.79 -7.29 15.22
CA LEU A 24 5.17 -8.67 15.55
C LEU A 24 5.95 -9.32 14.40
N LYS A 25 5.46 -9.19 13.16
CA LYS A 25 6.15 -9.72 11.98
C LYS A 25 7.51 -9.05 11.76
N GLN A 26 7.62 -7.73 11.91
CA GLN A 26 8.88 -7.00 11.75
C GLN A 26 9.92 -7.42 12.80
N HIS A 27 9.50 -7.61 14.05
CA HIS A 27 10.39 -7.98 15.14
C HIS A 27 10.83 -9.45 15.06
N PHE A 28 9.90 -10.38 14.83
CA PHE A 28 10.18 -11.83 14.83
C PHE A 28 10.47 -12.42 13.45
N GLN A 29 10.36 -11.63 12.38
CA GLN A 29 10.39 -12.02 10.94
C GLN A 29 9.25 -12.96 10.51
N GLU A 30 8.96 -13.98 11.31
CA GLU A 30 7.89 -14.96 11.10
C GLU A 30 6.84 -14.89 12.21
N LEU A 31 5.57 -14.89 11.81
CA LEU A 31 4.45 -14.87 12.76
C LEU A 31 4.30 -16.18 13.55
N GLU A 32 4.82 -17.30 13.03
CA GLU A 32 4.90 -18.57 13.76
C GLU A 32 5.80 -18.46 15.00
N ILE A 33 6.95 -17.79 14.85
CA ILE A 33 7.90 -17.55 15.94
C ILE A 33 7.26 -16.62 16.98
N ALA A 34 6.67 -15.51 16.53
CA ALA A 34 5.92 -14.60 17.40
C ALA A 34 4.81 -15.33 18.18
N TRP A 35 4.12 -16.28 17.56
CA TRP A 35 3.04 -17.05 18.19
C TRP A 35 3.55 -17.95 19.31
N LYS A 36 4.82 -18.34 19.30
CA LYS A 36 5.45 -19.17 20.34
C LYS A 36 6.20 -18.34 21.39
N ALA A 37 6.50 -17.07 21.10
CA ALA A 37 7.25 -16.16 21.96
C ALA A 37 6.63 -15.97 23.36
N THR A 38 7.45 -15.97 24.40
CA THR A 38 7.06 -15.78 25.80
C THR A 38 6.56 -14.36 26.08
N VAL A 39 5.98 -14.16 27.27
CA VAL A 39 5.54 -12.81 27.71
C VAL A 39 6.68 -11.81 27.68
N ASN A 40 7.88 -12.21 28.10
CA ASN A 40 9.05 -11.31 28.14
C ASN A 40 9.47 -10.88 26.74
N GLU A 41 9.54 -11.81 25.79
CA GLU A 41 9.88 -11.52 24.39
C GLU A 41 8.81 -10.64 23.72
N LEU A 42 7.52 -10.85 24.02
CA LEU A 42 6.45 -10.01 23.48
C LEU A 42 6.50 -8.57 23.99
N ILE A 43 7.00 -8.33 25.20
CA ILE A 43 7.12 -6.97 25.78
C ILE A 43 8.21 -6.15 25.06
N GLU A 44 9.18 -6.81 24.43
CA GLU A 44 10.23 -6.14 23.64
C GLU A 44 9.70 -5.54 22.33
N VAL A 45 8.50 -5.97 21.90
CA VAL A 45 7.85 -5.41 20.70
C VAL A 45 7.21 -4.06 21.02
N GLU A 46 7.48 -3.06 20.19
CA GLU A 46 6.97 -1.71 20.39
C GLU A 46 5.43 -1.68 20.49
N GLY A 47 4.91 -1.07 21.56
CA GLY A 47 3.47 -0.96 21.83
C GLY A 47 2.86 -2.13 22.58
N PHE A 48 3.64 -3.16 22.94
CA PHE A 48 3.19 -4.27 23.77
C PHE A 48 3.59 -4.06 25.23
N GLY A 49 2.65 -3.58 26.04
CA GLY A 49 2.83 -3.55 27.49
C GLY A 49 2.65 -4.94 28.11
N LYS A 50 3.18 -5.15 29.32
CA LYS A 50 3.02 -6.38 30.10
C LYS A 50 1.57 -6.91 30.16
N PRO A 51 0.54 -6.06 30.44
CA PRO A 51 -0.85 -6.54 30.47
C PRO A 51 -1.33 -7.07 29.11
N THR A 52 -0.88 -6.46 28.01
CA THR A 52 -1.23 -6.87 26.64
C THR A 52 -0.56 -8.20 26.31
N ALA A 53 0.73 -8.35 26.61
CA ALA A 53 1.49 -9.58 26.37
C ALA A 53 0.92 -10.77 27.16
N GLU A 54 0.57 -10.59 28.44
CA GLU A 54 -0.06 -11.63 29.25
C GLU A 54 -1.42 -12.06 28.67
N LYS A 55 -2.24 -11.09 28.26
CA LYS A 55 -3.54 -11.36 27.62
C LYS A 55 -3.40 -12.11 26.30
N ILE A 56 -2.40 -11.78 25.49
CA ILE A 56 -2.10 -12.47 24.24
C ILE A 56 -1.74 -13.93 24.51
N VAL A 57 -0.80 -14.18 25.42
CA VAL A 57 -0.36 -15.55 25.75
C VAL A 57 -1.53 -16.39 26.29
N GLN A 58 -2.39 -15.79 27.12
CA GLN A 58 -3.60 -16.44 27.61
C GLN A 58 -4.56 -16.80 26.47
N GLN A 59 -4.89 -15.86 25.58
CA GLN A 59 -5.85 -16.09 24.50
C GLN A 59 -5.33 -17.09 23.47
N ARG A 60 -4.08 -16.94 23.02
CA ARG A 60 -3.51 -17.81 22.00
C ARG A 60 -3.37 -19.26 22.45
N SER A 61 -3.24 -19.51 23.77
CA SER A 61 -3.20 -20.88 24.33
C SER A 61 -4.50 -21.68 24.12
N GLN A 62 -5.61 -20.99 23.84
CA GLN A 62 -6.92 -21.60 23.59
C GLN A 62 -7.18 -21.80 22.09
N ILE A 63 -6.26 -21.38 21.22
CA ILE A 63 -6.42 -21.38 19.78
C ILE A 63 -5.38 -22.33 19.18
N ASN A 64 -5.85 -23.39 18.53
CA ASN A 64 -5.03 -24.17 17.61
C ASN A 64 -5.07 -23.49 16.22
N PRO A 65 -3.96 -22.91 15.71
CA PRO A 65 -3.96 -22.19 14.45
C PRO A 65 -4.42 -23.04 13.25
N GLN A 66 -4.04 -24.31 13.23
CA GLN A 66 -4.36 -25.21 12.11
C GLN A 66 -5.85 -25.55 12.07
N GLU A 67 -6.43 -25.94 13.21
CA GLU A 67 -7.86 -26.21 13.33
C GLU A 67 -8.69 -24.94 13.05
N LEU A 68 -8.21 -23.78 13.49
CA LEU A 68 -8.84 -22.50 13.20
C LEU A 68 -8.88 -22.26 11.69
N LEU A 69 -7.76 -22.46 10.98
CA LEU A 69 -7.71 -22.27 9.52
C LEU A 69 -8.68 -23.21 8.79
N GLU A 70 -8.74 -24.48 9.17
CA GLU A 70 -9.65 -25.47 8.57
C GLU A 70 -11.12 -25.07 8.76
N GLN A 71 -11.52 -24.74 10.00
CA GLN A 71 -12.88 -24.29 10.32
C GLN A 71 -13.22 -22.97 9.62
N HIS A 72 -12.25 -22.07 9.52
CA HIS A 72 -12.42 -20.77 8.89
C HIS A 72 -12.61 -20.89 7.38
N THR A 73 -11.78 -21.71 6.72
CA THR A 73 -11.83 -21.94 5.28
C THR A 73 -13.15 -22.60 4.86
N ALA A 74 -13.68 -23.52 5.69
CA ALA A 74 -14.99 -24.12 5.45
C ALA A 74 -16.14 -23.09 5.42
N LYS A 75 -16.04 -22.01 6.21
CA LYS A 75 -17.05 -20.94 6.26
C LYS A 75 -16.77 -19.80 5.28
N ASN A 76 -15.49 -19.54 5.01
CA ASN A 76 -15.00 -18.44 4.19
C ASN A 76 -13.95 -18.99 3.21
N PRO A 77 -14.36 -19.60 2.09
CA PRO A 77 -13.42 -20.24 1.16
C PRO A 77 -12.55 -19.24 0.40
N CYS A 78 -13.00 -17.98 0.27
CA CYS A 78 -12.34 -16.95 -0.52
C CYS A 78 -11.83 -15.81 0.36
N PHE A 79 -10.57 -15.89 0.77
CA PHE A 79 -9.86 -14.82 1.45
C PHE A 79 -8.37 -14.83 1.11
N TRP A 80 -7.73 -13.68 1.28
CA TRP A 80 -6.29 -13.51 1.24
C TRP A 80 -5.77 -13.05 2.60
N THR A 81 -4.50 -13.33 2.82
CA THR A 81 -3.64 -12.79 3.88
C THR A 81 -2.42 -12.14 3.20
N PRO A 82 -1.68 -11.26 3.89
CA PRO A 82 -0.46 -10.66 3.34
C PRO A 82 0.63 -11.67 2.92
N ALA A 83 0.53 -12.93 3.33
CA ALA A 83 1.43 -14.00 2.88
C ALA A 83 1.04 -14.57 1.49
N ASP A 84 -0.16 -14.28 0.99
CA ASP A 84 -0.63 -14.79 -0.30
C ASP A 84 -0.11 -13.90 -1.44
N ALA A 85 0.45 -14.52 -2.49
CA ALA A 85 0.96 -13.80 -3.66
C ALA A 85 -0.11 -12.98 -4.41
N GLU A 86 -1.38 -13.35 -4.26
CA GLU A 86 -2.50 -12.61 -4.85
C GLU A 86 -3.02 -11.47 -3.96
N TYR A 87 -2.48 -11.24 -2.77
CA TYR A 87 -2.88 -10.11 -1.94
C TYR A 87 -2.57 -8.79 -2.68
N PRO A 88 -3.52 -7.82 -2.76
CA PRO A 88 -3.29 -6.59 -3.50
C PRO A 88 -2.09 -5.79 -2.99
N ARG A 89 -1.10 -5.56 -3.85
CA ARG A 89 0.17 -4.90 -3.46
C ARG A 89 -0.02 -3.47 -3.00
N LEU A 90 -0.90 -2.71 -3.64
CA LEU A 90 -1.25 -1.35 -3.21
C LEU A 90 -1.77 -1.30 -1.77
N LEU A 91 -2.45 -2.35 -1.29
CA LEU A 91 -2.86 -2.41 0.11
C LEU A 91 -1.67 -2.62 1.03
N LEU A 92 -0.64 -3.38 0.65
CA LEU A 92 0.54 -3.59 1.50
C LEU A 92 1.30 -2.29 1.79
N GLU A 93 1.16 -1.27 0.94
CA GLU A 93 1.77 0.05 1.13
C GLU A 93 1.09 0.88 2.24
N ILE A 94 -0.13 0.53 2.66
CA ILE A 94 -0.83 1.33 3.68
C ILE A 94 -0.49 0.82 5.10
N PRO A 95 -0.29 1.71 6.09
CA PRO A 95 0.10 1.30 7.46
C PRO A 95 -0.89 0.35 8.15
N THR A 96 -2.15 0.35 7.73
CA THR A 96 -3.22 -0.40 8.41
C THR A 96 -3.75 -1.59 7.60
N PHE A 97 -3.01 -2.09 6.60
CA PHE A 97 -3.51 -3.14 5.69
C PHE A 97 -4.18 -4.32 6.42
N PRO A 98 -5.32 -4.82 5.90
CA PRO A 98 -6.08 -5.85 6.59
C PRO A 98 -5.31 -7.18 6.66
N PRO A 99 -5.18 -7.82 7.83
CA PRO A 99 -4.50 -9.11 7.98
C PRO A 99 -5.24 -10.26 7.29
N VAL A 100 -6.55 -10.08 7.08
CA VAL A 100 -7.42 -10.99 6.32
C VAL A 100 -8.33 -10.15 5.45
N LEU A 101 -8.35 -10.42 4.15
CA LEU A 101 -9.21 -9.76 3.17
C LEU A 101 -10.07 -10.79 2.44
N TYR A 102 -11.36 -10.80 2.73
CA TYR A 102 -12.34 -11.65 2.06
C TYR A 102 -12.70 -11.07 0.70
N TYR A 103 -12.98 -11.96 -0.26
CA TYR A 103 -13.38 -11.52 -1.59
C TYR A 103 -14.47 -12.41 -2.19
N ARG A 104 -15.19 -11.86 -3.17
CA ARG A 104 -16.18 -12.59 -3.98
C ARG A 104 -16.29 -11.96 -5.36
N GLY A 105 -16.11 -12.76 -6.41
CA GLY A 105 -16.13 -12.29 -7.80
C GLY A 105 -14.94 -12.85 -8.57
N ARG A 106 -14.52 -12.13 -9.61
CA ARG A 106 -13.38 -12.50 -10.47
C ARG A 106 -12.12 -11.83 -9.96
N VAL A 107 -11.13 -12.63 -9.56
CA VAL A 107 -9.78 -12.14 -9.23
C VAL A 107 -9.02 -11.82 -10.52
N GLU A 108 -8.27 -10.73 -10.52
CA GLU A 108 -7.38 -10.36 -11.63
C GLU A 108 -5.96 -10.14 -11.09
N THR A 109 -5.03 -11.02 -11.46
CA THR A 109 -3.68 -11.00 -10.89
C THR A 109 -2.92 -9.73 -11.28
N LEU A 110 -3.06 -9.24 -12.52
CA LEU A 110 -2.38 -8.01 -12.97
C LEU A 110 -2.85 -6.77 -12.18
N GLU A 111 -4.11 -6.73 -11.79
CA GLU A 111 -4.67 -5.70 -10.90
C GLU A 111 -4.10 -5.80 -9.49
N ASN A 112 -4.06 -7.01 -8.91
CA ASN A 112 -3.49 -7.20 -7.58
C ASN A 112 -1.98 -6.92 -7.54
N GLN A 113 -1.27 -7.15 -8.65
CA GLN A 113 0.16 -6.82 -8.80
C GLN A 113 0.42 -5.34 -9.14
N GLY A 114 -0.62 -4.53 -9.33
CA GLY A 114 -0.52 -3.10 -9.63
C GLY A 114 -0.16 -2.76 -11.08
N VAL A 115 -0.19 -3.75 -11.98
CA VAL A 115 0.00 -3.54 -13.42
C VAL A 115 -1.23 -2.88 -14.03
N THR A 116 -2.42 -3.39 -13.69
CA THR A 116 -3.69 -2.72 -14.06
C THR A 116 -3.97 -1.61 -13.05
N PRO A 117 -4.03 -0.33 -13.47
CA PRO A 117 -4.16 0.78 -12.54
C PRO A 117 -5.57 0.86 -11.96
N THR A 118 -5.65 1.16 -10.67
CA THR A 118 -6.91 1.31 -9.92
C THR A 118 -7.10 2.75 -9.44
N VAL A 119 -8.33 3.23 -9.50
CA VAL A 119 -8.71 4.58 -9.05
C VAL A 119 -10.01 4.54 -8.26
N ALA A 120 -10.06 5.26 -7.15
CA ALA A 120 -11.27 5.33 -6.35
C ALA A 120 -12.18 6.44 -6.85
N ILE A 121 -13.49 6.21 -6.88
CA ILE A 121 -14.50 7.27 -7.05
C ILE A 121 -15.45 7.23 -5.86
N VAL A 122 -15.53 8.32 -5.11
CA VAL A 122 -16.33 8.43 -3.89
C VAL A 122 -17.13 9.74 -3.85
N GLY A 123 -18.21 9.75 -3.08
CA GLY A 123 -18.95 10.98 -2.84
C GLY A 123 -20.21 10.81 -1.99
N THR A 124 -21.08 11.79 -2.09
CA THR A 124 -22.32 11.87 -1.32
C THR A 124 -23.30 10.76 -1.70
N ARG A 125 -24.14 10.39 -0.72
CA ARG A 125 -25.23 9.43 -0.92
C ARG A 125 -26.43 10.01 -1.66
N THR A 126 -26.51 11.34 -1.74
CA THR A 126 -27.61 12.09 -2.37
C THR A 126 -27.03 13.11 -3.37
N PRO A 127 -26.43 12.63 -4.47
CA PRO A 127 -25.78 13.50 -5.44
C PRO A 127 -26.78 14.32 -6.24
N THR A 128 -26.33 15.47 -6.73
CA THR A 128 -27.08 16.26 -7.71
C THR A 128 -27.02 15.60 -9.10
N GLU A 129 -27.84 16.08 -10.03
CA GLU A 129 -27.74 15.67 -11.44
C GLU A 129 -26.37 16.00 -12.04
N TYR A 130 -25.77 17.11 -11.61
CA TYR A 130 -24.43 17.52 -12.02
C TYR A 130 -23.39 16.50 -11.54
N GLY A 131 -23.41 16.13 -10.25
CA GLY A 131 -22.56 15.10 -9.68
C GLY A 131 -22.71 13.76 -10.41
N CYS A 132 -23.95 13.28 -10.60
CA CYS A 132 -24.23 12.04 -11.34
C CYS A 132 -23.69 12.06 -12.78
N ARG A 133 -23.90 13.15 -13.51
CA ARG A 133 -23.45 13.31 -14.89
C ARG A 133 -21.93 13.20 -14.99
N TRP A 134 -21.21 13.95 -14.14
CA TRP A 134 -19.75 13.92 -14.15
C TRP A 134 -19.17 12.62 -13.61
N THR A 135 -19.77 12.00 -12.59
CA THR A 135 -19.39 10.66 -12.16
C THR A 135 -19.49 9.66 -13.30
N ARG A 136 -20.57 9.71 -14.08
CA ARG A 136 -20.73 8.85 -15.25
C ARG A 136 -19.65 9.11 -16.29
N GLN A 137 -19.43 10.37 -16.64
CA GLN A 137 -18.45 10.75 -17.67
C GLN A 137 -17.02 10.34 -17.28
N ILE A 138 -16.60 10.62 -16.05
CA ILE A 138 -15.26 10.30 -15.55
C ILE A 138 -15.08 8.79 -15.42
N SER A 139 -16.03 8.10 -14.79
CA SER A 139 -15.98 6.64 -14.64
C SER A 139 -15.91 5.93 -15.99
N THR A 140 -16.71 6.35 -16.97
CA THR A 140 -16.69 5.81 -18.33
C THR A 140 -15.35 6.06 -19.02
N THR A 141 -14.80 7.27 -18.87
CA THR A 141 -13.54 7.65 -19.53
C THR A 141 -12.36 6.86 -18.96
N LEU A 142 -12.23 6.79 -17.64
CA LEU A 142 -11.19 6.01 -16.96
C LEU A 142 -11.32 4.52 -17.32
N THR A 143 -12.53 3.99 -17.31
CA THR A 143 -12.79 2.59 -17.71
C THR A 143 -12.30 2.29 -19.13
N ARG A 144 -12.61 3.16 -20.11
CA ARG A 144 -12.17 2.97 -21.50
C ARG A 144 -10.67 3.05 -21.70
N ARG A 145 -9.95 3.57 -20.71
CA ARG A 145 -8.49 3.67 -20.69
C ARG A 145 -7.83 2.56 -19.86
N GLY A 146 -8.61 1.56 -19.43
CA GLY A 146 -8.10 0.37 -18.74
C GLY A 146 -7.97 0.51 -17.23
N PHE A 147 -8.52 1.58 -16.64
CA PHE A 147 -8.53 1.72 -15.18
C PHE A 147 -9.65 0.87 -14.56
N THR A 148 -9.32 0.16 -13.48
CA THR A 148 -10.33 -0.42 -12.60
C THR A 148 -10.87 0.65 -11.65
N ILE A 149 -12.20 0.74 -11.56
CA ILE A 149 -12.86 1.65 -10.62
C ILE A 149 -13.03 0.98 -9.26
N VAL A 150 -12.54 1.61 -8.19
CA VAL A 150 -12.75 1.19 -6.80
C VAL A 150 -13.80 2.09 -6.14
N SER A 151 -14.76 1.51 -5.42
CA SER A 151 -15.69 2.31 -4.62
C SER A 151 -16.30 1.50 -3.47
N GLY A 152 -17.20 2.13 -2.72
CA GLY A 152 -17.73 1.62 -1.47
C GLY A 152 -19.12 1.01 -1.53
N MET A 153 -19.70 0.81 -2.71
CA MET A 153 -21.08 0.31 -2.89
C MET A 153 -22.17 1.13 -2.16
N ALA A 154 -21.87 2.35 -1.68
CA ALA A 154 -22.89 3.18 -1.03
C ALA A 154 -23.93 3.65 -2.06
N ALA A 155 -25.10 4.10 -1.59
CA ALA A 155 -26.03 4.84 -2.42
C ALA A 155 -25.36 6.10 -3.01
N GLY A 156 -25.88 6.63 -4.11
CA GLY A 156 -25.40 7.88 -4.70
C GLY A 156 -24.17 7.69 -5.59
N ILE A 157 -23.11 8.47 -5.34
CA ILE A 157 -21.92 8.52 -6.21
C ILE A 157 -21.28 7.15 -6.41
N ASP A 158 -21.06 6.38 -5.34
CA ASP A 158 -20.47 5.04 -5.43
C ASP A 158 -21.30 4.11 -6.36
N THR A 159 -22.62 4.16 -6.25
CA THR A 159 -23.53 3.40 -7.12
C THR A 159 -23.39 3.82 -8.58
N GLN A 160 -23.35 5.14 -8.85
CA GLN A 160 -23.19 5.65 -10.22
C GLN A 160 -21.82 5.29 -10.80
N ALA A 161 -20.75 5.31 -10.00
CA ALA A 161 -19.41 4.94 -10.43
C ALA A 161 -19.34 3.47 -10.86
N HIS A 162 -19.78 2.53 -10.00
CA HIS A 162 -19.83 1.11 -10.34
C HIS A 162 -20.70 0.85 -11.58
N ARG A 163 -21.90 1.45 -11.63
CA ARG A 163 -22.81 1.26 -12.76
C ARG A 163 -22.22 1.74 -14.08
N SER A 164 -21.65 2.95 -14.11
CA SER A 164 -21.07 3.53 -15.34
C SER A 164 -19.88 2.73 -15.83
N CYS A 165 -19.06 2.21 -14.91
CA CYS A 165 -17.94 1.33 -15.22
C CYS A 165 -18.42 0.04 -15.91
N LEU A 166 -19.40 -0.64 -15.32
CA LEU A 166 -19.95 -1.88 -15.87
C LEU A 166 -20.68 -1.64 -17.22
N GLU A 167 -21.44 -0.55 -17.35
CA GLU A 167 -22.10 -0.16 -18.60
C GLU A 167 -21.08 0.13 -19.73
N ALA A 168 -19.89 0.60 -19.37
CA ALA A 168 -18.78 0.80 -20.31
C ALA A 168 -18.00 -0.49 -20.63
N GLY A 169 -18.41 -1.65 -20.08
CA GLY A 169 -17.74 -2.93 -20.25
C GLY A 169 -16.46 -3.09 -19.40
N GLY A 170 -16.32 -2.28 -18.36
CA GLY A 170 -15.16 -2.25 -17.50
C GLY A 170 -15.22 -3.19 -16.30
N ARG A 171 -14.16 -3.10 -15.50
CA ARG A 171 -13.98 -3.81 -14.24
C ARG A 171 -14.06 -2.86 -13.06
N THR A 172 -14.70 -3.31 -11.98
CA THR A 172 -14.81 -2.53 -10.75
C THR A 172 -14.65 -3.37 -9.49
N ILE A 173 -14.01 -2.80 -8.46
CA ILE A 173 -13.88 -3.39 -7.12
C ILE A 173 -14.76 -2.62 -6.13
N ALA A 174 -15.63 -3.34 -5.41
CA ALA A 174 -16.40 -2.77 -4.32
C ALA A 174 -15.87 -3.25 -2.97
N ALA A 175 -15.26 -2.35 -2.20
CA ALA A 175 -14.93 -2.63 -0.81
C ALA A 175 -16.19 -2.52 0.05
N LEU A 176 -16.45 -3.41 1.00
CA LEU A 176 -17.71 -3.48 1.77
C LEU A 176 -17.50 -3.31 3.28
N GLY A 177 -18.49 -2.70 3.95
CA GLY A 177 -18.56 -2.61 5.42
C GLY A 177 -19.32 -3.78 6.08
N THR A 178 -19.58 -4.83 5.30
CA THR A 178 -20.34 -6.05 5.62
C THR A 178 -19.56 -7.26 5.15
N GLY A 179 -20.02 -8.47 5.44
CA GLY A 179 -19.52 -9.66 4.74
C GLY A 179 -19.77 -9.57 3.23
N VAL A 180 -18.92 -10.20 2.42
CA VAL A 180 -19.03 -10.24 0.94
C VAL A 180 -20.28 -10.98 0.44
N ASP A 181 -21.00 -11.65 1.34
CA ASP A 181 -22.28 -12.31 1.12
C ASP A 181 -23.50 -11.41 1.37
N ILE A 182 -23.31 -10.21 1.95
CA ILE A 182 -24.39 -9.30 2.34
C ILE A 182 -24.33 -8.02 1.50
N ALA A 183 -25.33 -7.84 0.64
CA ALA A 183 -25.52 -6.58 -0.09
C ALA A 183 -26.09 -5.48 0.82
N TYR A 184 -25.36 -4.36 0.91
CA TYR A 184 -25.80 -3.15 1.61
C TYR A 184 -25.31 -1.90 0.86
N PRO A 185 -26.20 -0.93 0.55
CA PRO A 185 -27.63 -0.91 0.86
C PRO A 185 -28.40 -1.96 0.02
N LYS A 186 -29.61 -2.36 0.45
CA LYS A 186 -30.35 -3.49 -0.15
C LYS A 186 -30.72 -3.24 -1.61
N GLU A 187 -30.93 -1.98 -1.95
CA GLU A 187 -31.26 -1.47 -3.27
C GLU A 187 -30.15 -1.76 -4.29
N ASN A 188 -28.90 -1.88 -3.81
CA ASN A 188 -27.74 -2.19 -4.66
C ASN A 188 -27.51 -3.70 -4.85
N ARG A 189 -28.44 -4.58 -4.45
CA ARG A 189 -28.28 -6.04 -4.59
C ARG A 189 -27.96 -6.47 -6.02
N GLN A 190 -28.73 -5.99 -7.01
CA GLN A 190 -28.49 -6.32 -8.42
C GLN A 190 -27.13 -5.80 -8.90
N LEU A 191 -26.71 -4.63 -8.40
CA LEU A 191 -25.41 -4.07 -8.72
C LEU A 191 -24.28 -4.92 -8.12
N CYS A 192 -24.40 -5.39 -6.88
CA CYS A 192 -23.44 -6.33 -6.29
C CYS A 192 -23.32 -7.61 -7.12
N GLU A 193 -24.44 -8.18 -7.59
CA GLU A 193 -24.45 -9.36 -8.45
C GLU A 193 -23.74 -9.08 -9.80
N ALA A 194 -23.96 -7.90 -10.38
CA ALA A 194 -23.25 -7.48 -11.59
C ALA A 194 -21.74 -7.31 -11.36
N VAL A 195 -21.33 -6.74 -10.21
CA VAL A 195 -19.92 -6.62 -9.84
C VAL A 195 -19.28 -7.99 -9.65
N ILE A 196 -19.96 -8.96 -9.00
CA ILE A 196 -19.41 -10.33 -8.86
C ILE A 196 -19.12 -10.96 -10.24
N ASN A 197 -19.94 -10.66 -11.25
CA ASN A 197 -19.82 -11.24 -12.58
C ASN A 197 -18.68 -10.64 -13.41
N GLN A 198 -18.23 -9.41 -13.15
CA GLN A 198 -17.25 -8.70 -14.00
C GLN A 198 -16.07 -8.09 -13.23
N GLY A 199 -16.16 -8.06 -11.91
CA GLY A 199 -15.19 -7.45 -11.01
C GLY A 199 -15.15 -8.18 -9.66
N LEU A 200 -14.97 -7.44 -8.57
CA LEU A 200 -14.67 -8.03 -7.27
C LEU A 200 -15.37 -7.29 -6.13
N LEU A 201 -15.99 -8.03 -5.21
CA LEU A 201 -16.35 -7.53 -3.89
C LEU A 201 -15.24 -7.90 -2.93
N VAL A 202 -14.82 -6.97 -2.07
CA VAL A 202 -13.81 -7.22 -1.02
C VAL A 202 -14.31 -6.72 0.33
N SER A 203 -13.88 -7.36 1.41
CA SER A 203 -14.22 -6.96 2.77
C SER A 203 -13.18 -7.44 3.77
N GLU A 204 -12.98 -6.68 4.85
CA GLU A 204 -12.22 -7.16 6.02
C GLU A 204 -13.09 -8.01 6.96
N TYR A 205 -14.39 -8.09 6.71
CA TYR A 205 -15.34 -8.78 7.58
C TYR A 205 -15.73 -10.15 7.01
N PRO A 206 -15.76 -11.21 7.85
CA PRO A 206 -16.12 -12.55 7.40
C PRO A 206 -17.59 -12.64 6.97
N SER A 207 -17.90 -13.73 6.27
CA SER A 207 -19.25 -14.02 5.78
C SER A 207 -20.28 -13.97 6.91
N GLY A 208 -21.44 -13.38 6.64
CA GLY A 208 -22.53 -13.19 7.60
C GLY A 208 -22.46 -11.89 8.41
N THR A 209 -21.37 -11.11 8.29
CA THR A 209 -21.23 -9.85 9.04
C THR A 209 -22.24 -8.79 8.58
N LYS A 210 -23.16 -8.41 9.49
CA LYS A 210 -24.24 -7.45 9.22
C LYS A 210 -23.74 -5.99 9.16
N PRO A 211 -24.51 -5.08 8.54
CA PRO A 211 -24.18 -3.66 8.52
C PRO A 211 -23.98 -3.07 9.91
N ASN A 212 -22.84 -2.44 10.15
CA ASN A 212 -22.54 -1.70 11.37
C ASN A 212 -22.02 -0.31 11.00
N PRO A 213 -22.61 0.78 11.53
CA PRO A 213 -22.18 2.15 11.25
C PRO A 213 -20.68 2.40 11.41
N ARG A 214 -20.00 1.71 12.35
CA ARG A 214 -18.56 1.85 12.59
C ARG A 214 -17.70 1.24 11.49
N HIS A 215 -18.22 0.27 10.75
CA HIS A 215 -17.48 -0.42 9.69
C HIS A 215 -17.32 0.45 8.45
N PHE A 216 -18.25 1.36 8.15
CA PHE A 216 -18.19 2.14 6.91
C PHE A 216 -17.01 3.14 6.88
N PRO A 217 -16.73 3.91 7.96
CA PRO A 217 -15.51 4.72 8.01
C PRO A 217 -14.24 3.87 7.99
N GLN A 218 -14.21 2.74 8.71
CA GLN A 218 -13.06 1.84 8.74
C GLN A 218 -12.75 1.27 7.35
N ARG A 219 -13.77 0.86 6.60
CA ARG A 219 -13.65 0.34 5.24
C ARG A 219 -13.03 1.35 4.28
N ASN A 220 -13.24 2.66 4.46
CA ASN A 220 -12.79 3.67 3.49
C ASN A 220 -11.26 3.66 3.28
N ARG A 221 -10.49 3.23 4.28
CA ARG A 221 -9.04 3.03 4.11
C ARG A 221 -8.71 1.94 3.08
N ILE A 222 -9.57 0.94 2.91
CA ILE A 222 -9.41 -0.12 1.90
C ILE A 222 -9.69 0.45 0.51
N ILE A 223 -10.68 1.35 0.38
CA ILE A 223 -10.94 2.05 -0.90
C ILE A 223 -9.72 2.87 -1.31
N ALA A 224 -9.21 3.71 -0.40
CA ALA A 224 -8.02 4.51 -0.65
C ALA A 224 -6.78 3.64 -0.89
N GLY A 225 -6.59 2.60 -0.08
CA GLY A 225 -5.43 1.71 -0.17
C GLY A 225 -5.44 0.78 -1.38
N LEU A 226 -6.60 0.50 -1.99
CA LEU A 226 -6.68 -0.22 -3.26
C LEU A 226 -6.50 0.69 -4.47
N SER A 227 -6.24 1.99 -4.29
CA SER A 227 -6.29 2.97 -5.37
C SER A 227 -5.03 3.81 -5.43
N ARG A 228 -4.60 4.16 -6.64
CA ARG A 228 -3.49 5.09 -6.87
C ARG A 228 -3.89 6.55 -6.69
N ALA A 229 -5.13 6.86 -7.06
CA ALA A 229 -5.72 8.18 -6.91
C ALA A 229 -7.19 8.06 -6.48
N VAL A 230 -7.70 9.10 -5.81
CA VAL A 230 -9.07 9.17 -5.29
C VAL A 230 -9.80 10.38 -5.85
N PHE A 231 -10.92 10.13 -6.52
CA PHE A 231 -11.82 11.14 -7.07
C PHE A 231 -12.99 11.39 -6.12
N VAL A 232 -13.11 12.62 -5.64
CA VAL A 232 -14.22 13.09 -4.81
C VAL A 232 -15.18 13.90 -5.68
N MET A 233 -16.36 13.35 -5.94
CA MET A 233 -17.31 13.93 -6.89
C MET A 233 -18.20 15.00 -6.26
N GLU A 234 -18.86 14.67 -5.16
CA GLU A 234 -19.64 15.63 -4.38
C GLU A 234 -19.54 15.22 -2.92
N ALA A 235 -19.32 16.17 -2.03
CA ALA A 235 -19.20 15.92 -0.61
C ALA A 235 -19.66 17.14 0.19
N PRO A 236 -20.80 17.06 0.91
CA PRO A 236 -21.12 18.08 1.91
C PRO A 236 -20.08 18.09 3.04
N GLN A 237 -20.08 19.14 3.86
CA GLN A 237 -19.06 19.34 4.91
C GLN A 237 -18.93 18.17 5.91
N LYS A 238 -19.99 17.38 6.10
CA LYS A 238 -20.01 16.18 6.95
C LYS A 238 -20.23 14.92 6.12
N SER A 239 -19.43 14.74 5.07
CA SER A 239 -19.49 13.56 4.20
C SER A 239 -18.45 12.51 4.57
N GLY A 240 -18.84 11.23 4.50
CA GLY A 240 -17.90 10.11 4.63
C GLY A 240 -16.84 10.06 3.52
N ALA A 241 -17.12 10.67 2.35
CA ALA A 241 -16.14 10.77 1.27
C ALA A 241 -14.93 11.63 1.64
N LEU A 242 -15.11 12.61 2.54
CA LEU A 242 -14.00 13.43 3.05
C LEU A 242 -13.05 12.61 3.94
N ILE A 243 -13.56 11.57 4.61
CA ILE A 243 -12.73 10.62 5.36
C ILE A 243 -11.83 9.87 4.39
N THR A 244 -12.39 9.37 3.28
CA THR A 244 -11.60 8.68 2.25
C THR A 244 -10.53 9.59 1.65
N ALA A 245 -10.86 10.85 1.36
CA ALA A 245 -9.91 11.83 0.84
C ALA A 245 -8.76 12.12 1.83
N HIS A 246 -9.09 12.26 3.12
CA HIS A 246 -8.08 12.48 4.15
C HIS A 246 -7.12 11.28 4.26
N VAL A 247 -7.67 10.07 4.34
CA VAL A 247 -6.88 8.84 4.41
C VAL A 247 -6.07 8.61 3.13
N ALA A 248 -6.57 9.00 1.96
CA ALA A 248 -5.82 8.96 0.71
C ALA A 248 -4.56 9.83 0.77
N ASN A 249 -4.67 11.06 1.29
CA ASN A 249 -3.51 11.93 1.51
C ASN A 249 -2.52 11.33 2.53
N GLU A 250 -3.00 10.72 3.62
CA GLU A 250 -2.13 10.01 4.59
C GLU A 250 -1.36 8.84 3.94
N PHE A 251 -1.91 8.24 2.89
CA PHE A 251 -1.29 7.18 2.10
C PHE A 251 -0.52 7.70 0.89
N CYS A 252 -0.28 9.01 0.81
CA CYS A 252 0.40 9.66 -0.32
C CYS A 252 -0.26 9.36 -1.68
N ARG A 253 -1.61 9.28 -1.71
CA ARG A 253 -2.39 9.11 -2.94
C ARG A 253 -2.92 10.46 -3.40
N ASP A 254 -2.92 10.68 -4.71
CA ASP A 254 -3.46 11.91 -5.28
C ASP A 254 -4.98 12.00 -5.07
N VAL A 255 -5.45 13.17 -4.66
CA VAL A 255 -6.87 13.45 -4.48
C VAL A 255 -7.33 14.45 -5.53
N TYR A 256 -8.25 14.00 -6.38
CA TYR A 256 -8.89 14.80 -7.41
C TYR A 256 -10.32 15.15 -6.99
N VAL A 257 -10.74 16.39 -7.25
CA VAL A 257 -12.03 16.90 -6.78
C VAL A 257 -12.80 17.53 -7.92
N LEU A 258 -14.09 17.18 -8.04
CA LEU A 258 -15.00 17.86 -8.96
C LEU A 258 -15.35 19.24 -8.38
N PRO A 259 -15.02 20.34 -9.07
CA PRO A 259 -15.42 21.66 -8.62
C PRO A 259 -16.94 21.84 -8.73
N GLY A 260 -17.47 22.66 -7.85
CA GLY A 260 -18.89 23.01 -7.81
C GLY A 260 -19.12 24.43 -7.32
N ARG A 261 -20.39 24.79 -7.15
CA ARG A 261 -20.78 26.17 -6.83
C ARG A 261 -20.54 26.47 -5.34
N LEU A 262 -20.21 27.72 -5.03
CA LEU A 262 -19.99 28.18 -3.65
C LEU A 262 -21.26 28.13 -2.79
N ASP A 263 -22.45 28.17 -3.40
CA ASP A 263 -23.76 28.13 -2.72
C ASP A 263 -24.36 26.72 -2.64
N ASP A 264 -23.76 25.74 -3.31
CA ASP A 264 -24.21 24.35 -3.25
C ASP A 264 -23.67 23.64 -2.01
N GLN A 265 -24.58 23.05 -1.22
CA GLN A 265 -24.23 22.31 0.00
C GLN A 265 -23.43 21.05 -0.32
N ASN A 266 -23.71 20.37 -1.44
CA ASN A 266 -23.01 19.15 -1.84
C ASN A 266 -21.57 19.43 -2.31
N SER A 267 -21.25 20.67 -2.68
CA SER A 267 -19.93 21.09 -3.13
C SER A 267 -19.02 21.60 -2.00
N GLN A 268 -19.56 21.92 -0.82
CA GLN A 268 -18.81 22.59 0.26
C GLN A 268 -17.57 21.83 0.74
N GLY A 269 -17.67 20.51 0.89
CA GLY A 269 -16.53 19.68 1.30
C GLY A 269 -15.49 19.55 0.19
N CYS A 270 -15.93 19.46 -1.07
CA CYS A 270 -15.06 19.47 -2.24
C CYS A 270 -14.24 20.76 -2.33
N LEU A 271 -14.90 21.92 -2.19
CA LEU A 271 -14.24 23.23 -2.17
C LEU A 271 -13.23 23.36 -1.02
N LYS A 272 -13.54 22.80 0.16
CA LYS A 272 -12.57 22.74 1.27
C LYS A 272 -11.36 21.88 0.96
N LEU A 273 -11.53 20.74 0.29
CA LEU A 273 -10.42 19.89 -0.14
C LEU A 273 -9.51 20.63 -1.13
N ILE A 274 -10.10 21.35 -2.10
CA ILE A 274 -9.36 22.17 -3.08
C ILE A 274 -8.54 23.23 -2.35
N ASN A 275 -9.13 23.96 -1.39
CA ASN A 275 -8.41 24.93 -0.58
C ASN A 275 -7.31 24.28 0.29
N GLY A 276 -7.43 22.99 0.58
CA GLY A 276 -6.43 22.19 1.28
C GLY A 276 -5.35 21.58 0.38
N GLY A 277 -5.33 21.92 -0.91
CA GLY A 277 -4.32 21.46 -1.87
C GLY A 277 -4.72 20.24 -2.71
N ALA A 278 -5.97 19.78 -2.64
CA ALA A 278 -6.44 18.73 -3.54
C ALA A 278 -6.52 19.25 -4.99
N SER A 279 -6.21 18.37 -5.94
CA SER A 279 -6.18 18.69 -7.37
C SER A 279 -7.60 18.83 -7.91
N LEU A 280 -7.81 19.81 -8.79
CA LEU A 280 -9.06 19.92 -9.55
C LEU A 280 -9.09 18.87 -10.64
N ILE A 281 -10.27 18.27 -10.87
CA ILE A 281 -10.47 17.47 -12.08
C ILE A 281 -10.45 18.43 -13.27
N PRO A 282 -9.53 18.24 -14.25
CA PRO A 282 -9.42 19.15 -15.39
C PRO A 282 -10.64 19.02 -16.31
N VAL A 283 -10.93 20.11 -17.02
CA VAL A 283 -12.04 20.15 -17.99
C VAL A 283 -11.78 19.19 -19.14
N ASN A 284 -10.51 19.08 -19.57
CA ASN A 284 -10.09 18.09 -20.56
C ASN A 284 -9.68 16.80 -19.84
N LEU A 285 -10.41 15.71 -20.10
CA LEU A 285 -10.11 14.42 -19.48
C LEU A 285 -8.86 13.74 -20.05
N ASP A 286 -8.35 14.15 -21.22
CA ASP A 286 -7.07 13.63 -21.70
C ASP A 286 -5.91 14.16 -20.84
N GLU A 287 -5.99 15.40 -20.34
CA GLU A 287 -5.01 15.95 -19.38
C GLU A 287 -5.04 15.16 -18.06
N LEU A 288 -6.24 14.77 -17.60
CA LEU A 288 -6.36 13.90 -16.42
C LEU A 288 -5.64 12.57 -16.63
N LEU A 289 -5.76 11.98 -17.82
CA LEU A 289 -5.14 10.70 -18.13
C LEU A 289 -3.61 10.80 -18.23
N GLU A 290 -3.09 11.92 -18.77
CA GLU A 290 -1.65 12.19 -18.77
C GLU A 290 -1.11 12.30 -17.34
N GLN A 291 -1.81 13.02 -16.46
CA GLN A 291 -1.45 13.13 -15.04
C GLN A 291 -1.45 11.77 -14.35
N LEU A 292 -2.47 10.93 -14.61
CA LEU A 292 -2.55 9.59 -14.02
C LEU A 292 -1.52 8.62 -14.63
N GLY A 293 -1.18 8.76 -15.91
CA GLY A 293 -0.22 7.92 -16.61
C GLY A 293 1.23 8.21 -16.24
N ALA A 294 1.52 9.40 -15.72
CA ALA A 294 2.84 9.78 -15.20
C ALA A 294 3.17 9.15 -13.84
N MET A 295 2.23 8.42 -13.21
CA MET A 295 2.46 7.82 -11.90
C MET A 295 3.47 6.64 -12.00
N PRO A 296 4.49 6.56 -11.13
CA PRO A 296 5.56 5.56 -11.20
C PRO A 296 5.01 4.12 -11.10
N PRO A 297 5.68 3.07 -11.58
CA PRO A 297 5.25 1.69 -11.28
C PRO A 297 5.30 1.42 -9.76
N LEU A 298 4.60 0.38 -9.29
CA LEU A 298 4.75 -0.03 -7.88
C LEU A 298 6.17 -0.54 -7.66
N ASP A 299 6.82 -0.08 -6.59
CA ASP A 299 8.14 -0.57 -6.18
C ASP A 299 8.07 -2.08 -5.96
N GLU A 300 9.06 -2.85 -6.43
CA GLU A 300 9.22 -4.25 -6.03
C GLU A 300 9.28 -4.36 -4.50
N PRO A 301 8.80 -5.46 -3.88
CA PRO A 301 8.79 -5.57 -2.43
C PRO A 301 10.22 -5.76 -1.92
N GLN A 302 11.00 -4.69 -1.89
CA GLN A 302 12.20 -4.57 -1.11
C GLN A 302 11.76 -4.13 0.28
N GLN A 303 12.11 -4.95 1.26
CA GLN A 303 11.90 -4.68 2.66
C GLN A 303 12.72 -3.43 3.02
N LEU A 304 12.13 -2.24 2.88
CA LEU A 304 12.74 -0.98 3.28
C LEU A 304 12.88 -0.99 4.81
N SER A 305 13.99 -1.54 5.29
CA SER A 305 14.40 -1.34 6.66
C SER A 305 14.86 0.11 6.77
N LEU A 306 14.01 0.97 7.36
CA LEU A 306 14.37 2.35 7.71
C LEU A 306 15.53 2.43 8.73
N PHE A 307 16.01 1.28 9.22
CA PHE A 307 17.25 1.12 9.95
C PHE A 307 17.92 -0.19 9.50
N GLU A 308 18.50 -0.21 8.30
CA GLU A 308 19.50 -1.24 8.01
C GLU A 308 20.67 -1.06 8.98
N ILE A 309 20.78 -1.96 9.95
CA ILE A 309 22.09 -2.33 10.48
C ILE A 309 22.82 -2.90 9.26
N PRO A 310 23.91 -2.28 8.78
CA PRO A 310 24.53 -2.72 7.55
C PRO A 310 25.10 -4.12 7.77
N VAL A 311 24.38 -5.13 7.31
CA VAL A 311 24.97 -6.42 6.99
C VAL A 311 25.66 -6.18 5.67
N GLN A 312 26.96 -5.90 5.73
CA GLN A 312 27.80 -5.73 4.56
C GLN A 312 27.56 -6.93 3.63
N PRO A 313 27.04 -6.73 2.39
CA PRO A 313 27.12 -7.78 1.40
C PRO A 313 28.62 -8.04 1.17
N ALA A 314 29.02 -9.31 1.14
CA ALA A 314 30.37 -9.66 0.75
C ALA A 314 30.62 -9.05 -0.63
N LYS A 315 31.41 -7.97 -0.68
CA LYS A 315 31.66 -7.22 -1.91
C LYS A 315 32.26 -8.13 -2.96
N PHE A 316 31.65 -8.11 -4.13
CA PHE A 316 32.25 -8.62 -5.34
C PHE A 316 33.50 -7.78 -5.61
N ILE A 317 34.68 -8.35 -5.41
CA ILE A 317 35.94 -7.72 -5.84
C ILE A 317 36.08 -8.09 -7.32
N PRO A 318 35.90 -7.16 -8.27
CA PRO A 318 36.19 -7.44 -9.66
C PRO A 318 37.68 -7.82 -9.82
N ASP A 319 38.00 -8.64 -10.83
CA ASP A 319 39.38 -8.98 -11.16
C ASP A 319 40.08 -7.71 -11.67
N LEU A 320 40.78 -7.01 -10.77
CA LEU A 320 41.42 -5.73 -11.03
C LEU A 320 42.78 -5.92 -11.68
N ASP A 321 43.13 -5.02 -12.60
CA ASP A 321 44.48 -4.93 -13.12
C ASP A 321 45.50 -4.78 -11.96
N PRO A 322 46.71 -5.38 -12.08
CA PRO A 322 47.69 -5.39 -10.99
C PRO A 322 48.09 -4.01 -10.46
N GLU A 323 47.99 -2.97 -11.29
CA GLU A 323 48.27 -1.59 -10.90
C GLU A 323 47.12 -0.99 -10.06
N LEU A 324 45.86 -1.22 -10.46
CA LEU A 324 44.68 -0.78 -9.70
C LEU A 324 44.58 -1.49 -8.35
N SER A 325 44.89 -2.78 -8.31
CA SER A 325 44.91 -3.54 -7.06
C SER A 325 45.96 -3.01 -6.07
N LYS A 326 47.12 -2.53 -6.56
CA LYS A 326 48.15 -1.93 -5.69
C LYS A 326 47.68 -0.61 -5.09
N VAL A 327 47.07 0.26 -5.89
CA VAL A 327 46.52 1.53 -5.40
C VAL A 327 45.40 1.28 -4.39
N LEU A 328 44.49 0.35 -4.68
CA LEU A 328 43.39 0.00 -3.77
C LEU A 328 43.88 -0.62 -2.44
N GLN A 329 44.96 -1.38 -2.45
CA GLN A 329 45.55 -1.97 -1.24
C GLN A 329 46.29 -0.94 -0.38
N ALA A 330 46.85 0.11 -0.98
CA ALA A 330 47.47 1.19 -0.23
C ALA A 330 46.44 2.07 0.49
N LEU A 331 45.21 2.15 -0.03
CA LEU A 331 44.13 2.93 0.59
C LEU A 331 43.53 2.23 1.81
N SER A 332 43.41 2.98 2.90
CA SER A 332 42.69 2.56 4.10
C SER A 332 41.23 3.03 4.10
N SER A 333 40.44 2.59 5.09
CA SER A 333 39.08 3.11 5.33
C SER A 333 39.07 4.54 5.87
N GLU A 334 40.20 5.04 6.38
CA GLU A 334 40.37 6.42 6.82
C GLU A 334 40.80 7.33 5.64
N PRO A 335 40.38 8.61 5.60
CA PRO A 335 40.77 9.55 4.55
C PRO A 335 42.30 9.76 4.49
N MET A 336 42.89 9.57 3.30
CA MET A 336 44.31 9.80 3.06
C MET A 336 44.50 10.86 1.97
N GLY A 337 45.47 11.76 2.17
CA GLY A 337 45.77 12.81 1.19
C GLY A 337 46.46 12.26 -0.06
N PHE A 338 46.17 12.86 -1.21
CA PHE A 338 46.75 12.49 -2.50
C PHE A 338 48.29 12.40 -2.49
N ASP A 339 48.96 13.38 -1.88
CA ASP A 339 50.43 13.40 -1.78
C ASP A 339 50.98 12.23 -0.94
N GLN A 340 50.23 11.81 0.10
CA GLN A 340 50.60 10.67 0.93
C GLN A 340 50.49 9.36 0.14
N ILE A 341 49.44 9.22 -0.67
CA ILE A 341 49.22 8.05 -1.54
C ILE A 341 50.36 7.92 -2.57
N ILE A 342 50.82 9.05 -3.13
CA ILE A 342 51.96 9.10 -4.05
C ILE A 342 53.25 8.63 -3.36
N LEU A 343 53.51 9.13 -2.15
CA LEU A 343 54.70 8.77 -1.37
C LEU A 343 54.73 7.28 -1.00
N ASP A 344 53.58 6.72 -0.61
CA ASP A 344 53.49 5.33 -0.15
C ASP A 344 53.62 4.33 -1.32
N LEU A 345 53.14 4.70 -2.51
CA LEU A 345 53.18 3.84 -3.71
C LEU A 345 54.44 4.04 -4.57
N ASN A 346 55.16 5.14 -4.37
CA ASN A 346 56.33 5.53 -5.18
C ASN A 346 56.03 5.52 -6.70
N LEU A 347 54.84 5.99 -7.08
CA LEU A 347 54.36 6.16 -8.45
C LEU A 347 54.31 7.65 -8.82
N ASP A 348 54.29 7.98 -10.10
CA ASP A 348 54.06 9.36 -10.52
C ASP A 348 52.60 9.78 -10.29
N ALA A 349 52.39 11.08 -10.05
CA ALA A 349 51.08 11.64 -9.76
C ALA A 349 50.04 11.40 -10.86
N GLY A 350 50.47 11.28 -12.12
CA GLY A 350 49.59 11.01 -13.26
C GLY A 350 48.97 9.62 -13.18
N ASN A 351 49.80 8.61 -12.93
CA ASN A 351 49.36 7.23 -12.78
C ASN A 351 48.49 7.01 -11.53
N VAL A 352 48.83 7.65 -10.40
CA VAL A 352 47.99 7.59 -9.18
C VAL A 352 46.63 8.24 -9.40
N SER A 353 46.59 9.40 -10.05
CA SER A 353 45.31 10.08 -10.35
C SER A 353 44.43 9.28 -11.30
N ALA A 354 45.01 8.65 -12.33
CA ALA A 354 44.26 7.80 -13.26
C ALA A 354 43.70 6.55 -12.58
N ALA A 355 44.49 5.91 -11.72
CA ALA A 355 44.08 4.74 -10.96
C ALA A 355 42.97 5.06 -9.94
N LEU A 356 43.08 6.18 -9.21
CA LEU A 356 42.05 6.61 -8.25
C LEU A 356 40.72 6.91 -8.95
N LEU A 357 40.76 7.57 -10.10
CA LEU A 357 39.55 7.84 -10.91
C LEU A 357 38.88 6.54 -11.37
N GLN A 358 39.66 5.55 -11.84
CA GLN A 358 39.11 4.26 -12.25
C GLN A 358 38.52 3.49 -11.07
N LEU A 359 39.16 3.52 -9.90
CA LEU A 359 38.64 2.87 -8.69
C LEU A 359 37.40 3.58 -8.13
N GLU A 360 37.29 4.90 -8.31
CA GLU A 360 36.09 5.68 -7.98
C GLU A 360 34.92 5.33 -8.90
N LEU A 361 35.17 5.23 -10.22
CA LEU A 361 34.16 4.77 -11.19
C LEU A 361 33.70 3.33 -10.94
N LEU A 362 34.53 2.51 -10.30
CA LEU A 362 34.20 1.14 -9.86
C LEU A 362 33.56 1.08 -8.46
N GLU A 363 33.30 2.23 -7.82
CA GLU A 363 32.73 2.33 -6.47
C GLU A 363 33.56 1.63 -5.38
N LEU A 364 34.88 1.51 -5.59
CA LEU A 364 35.83 0.92 -4.63
C LEU A 364 36.55 1.97 -3.79
N VAL A 365 36.55 3.23 -4.24
CA VAL A 365 37.20 4.38 -3.60
C VAL A 365 36.28 5.59 -3.67
N GLU A 366 36.33 6.45 -2.67
CA GLU A 366 35.57 7.71 -2.62
C GLU A 366 36.53 8.89 -2.50
N GLN A 367 36.31 9.94 -3.30
CA GLN A 367 37.00 11.22 -3.16
C GLN A 367 36.26 12.15 -2.18
N LEU A 368 37.01 12.69 -1.22
CA LEU A 368 36.54 13.65 -0.23
C LEU A 368 37.11 15.06 -0.50
N PRO A 369 36.49 16.12 0.04
CA PRO A 369 37.00 17.48 -0.09
C PRO A 369 38.48 17.59 0.36
N GLY A 370 39.29 18.34 -0.41
CA GLY A 370 40.71 18.54 -0.10
C GLY A 370 41.65 17.47 -0.68
N MET A 371 41.28 16.83 -1.80
CA MET A 371 42.06 15.76 -2.45
C MET A 371 42.40 14.61 -1.50
N GLN A 372 41.41 14.22 -0.69
CA GLN A 372 41.51 13.06 0.19
C GLN A 372 40.75 11.89 -0.42
N TYR A 373 41.25 10.68 -0.25
CA TYR A 373 40.66 9.46 -0.78
C TYR A 373 40.58 8.41 0.32
N ARG A 374 39.50 7.64 0.34
CA ARG A 374 39.37 6.47 1.20
C ARG A 374 38.84 5.28 0.42
N ARG A 375 39.22 4.09 0.85
CA ARG A 375 38.68 2.84 0.33
C ARG A 375 37.27 2.61 0.88
N LEU A 376 36.34 2.29 -0.01
CA LEU A 376 35.00 1.85 0.35
C LEU A 376 35.08 0.35 0.70
N THR A 377 34.98 0.01 1.99
CA THR A 377 34.87 -1.38 2.49
C THR A 377 33.53 -2.00 2.22
#